data_AF-A0A3P6R748-F1
#
_entry.id   AF-A0A3P6R748-F1
#
_cell.length_a   1.000
_cell.length_b   1.000
_cell.length_c   1.000
_cell.angle_alpha   90.00
_cell.angle_beta   90.00
_cell.angle_gamma   90.00
#
_symmetry.space_group_name_H-M   'P 1'
#
loop_
_entity.id
_entity.type
_entity.pdbx_description
1 polymer ?
#
loop_
_entity_poly.entity_id
_entity_poly.type
_entity_poly.pdbx_seq_one_letter_code
_entity_poly.pdbx_strand_id
1 'polypeptide(L)'
;MIGAIQEHIHSLNFGYRSLMISNKVTYLNALGEIINPHTVKTTSKTGVVKNITARTIALATGERPRYPSIPGAKEFGITRYCMFKLCTPVSPRLTNLYYLVHSYCFLLLPLGPLQDL
;
A
#
# COMPACT_ATOMS: atom_id res chain seq x y z
N MET A 1 -4.30 -24.57 -6.55
CA MET A 1 -5.34 -23.55 -6.27
C MET A 1 -4.77 -22.22 -5.82
N ILE A 2 -3.88 -22.17 -4.81
CA ILE A 2 -3.26 -20.91 -4.33
C ILE A 2 -2.38 -20.24 -5.40
N GLY A 3 -1.63 -21.02 -6.19
CA GLY A 3 -0.75 -20.51 -7.25
C GLY A 3 -1.46 -19.66 -8.31
N ALA A 4 -2.57 -20.16 -8.86
CA ALA A 4 -3.35 -19.43 -9.88
C ALA A 4 -3.90 -18.09 -9.36
N ILE A 5 -4.31 -18.03 -8.09
CA ILE A 5 -4.78 -16.78 -7.46
C ILE A 5 -3.60 -15.80 -7.31
N GLN A 6 -2.44 -16.28 -6.85
CA GLN A 6 -1.24 -15.45 -6.71
C GLN A 6 -0.73 -14.94 -8.06
N GLU A 7 -0.75 -15.78 -9.10
CA GLU A 7 -0.40 -15.38 -10.47
C GLU A 7 -1.35 -14.32 -11.03
N HIS A 8 -2.65 -14.46 -10.80
CA HIS A 8 -3.62 -13.44 -11.18
C HIS A 8 -3.37 -12.11 -10.45
N ILE A 9 -3.11 -12.15 -9.14
CA ILE A 9 -2.75 -10.95 -8.35
C ILE A 9 -1.46 -10.31 -8.88
N HIS A 10 -0.45 -11.11 -9.23
CA HIS A 10 0.79 -10.59 -9.83
C HIS A 10 0.54 -9.92 -11.18
N SER A 11 -0.30 -10.50 -12.03
CA SER A 11 -0.70 -9.91 -13.31
C SER A 11 -1.38 -8.55 -13.11
N LEU A 12 -2.31 -8.45 -12.15
CA LEU A 12 -2.98 -7.18 -11.82
C LEU A 12 -1.99 -6.12 -11.32
N ASN A 13 -1.08 -6.49 -10.41
CA ASN A 13 -0.05 -5.56 -9.90
C ASN A 13 0.85 -5.02 -11.02
N PHE A 14 1.23 -5.88 -11.97
CA PHE A 14 2.00 -5.47 -13.13
C PHE A 14 1.18 -4.53 -14.04
N GLY A 15 -0.08 -4.87 -14.29
CA GLY A 15 -1.00 -4.06 -15.08
C GLY A 15 -1.15 -2.63 -14.54
N TYR A 16 -1.37 -2.49 -13.23
CA TYR A 16 -1.46 -1.16 -12.59
C TYR A 16 -0.19 -0.34 -12.75
N ARG A 17 0.98 -0.95 -12.58
CA ARG A 17 2.26 -0.26 -12.77
C ARG A 17 2.42 0.21 -14.21
N SER A 18 2.08 -0.64 -15.18
CA SER A 18 2.14 -0.30 -16.60
C SER A 18 1.19 0.85 -16.96
N LEU A 19 -0.02 0.87 -16.38
CA LEU A 19 -0.98 1.96 -16.55
C LEU A 19 -0.49 3.29 -15.96
N MET A 20 0.17 3.27 -14.80
CA MET A 20 0.75 4.50 -14.23
C MET A 20 1.84 5.08 -15.16
N ILE A 21 2.70 4.20 -15.69
CA ILE A 21 3.78 4.61 -16.61
C ILE A 21 3.20 5.17 -17.91
N SER A 22 2.20 4.51 -18.51
CA SER A 22 1.58 5.00 -19.76
C SER A 22 0.90 6.36 -19.57
N ASN A 23 0.36 6.63 -18.39
CA ASN A 23 -0.23 7.92 -18.02
C ASN A 23 0.79 8.93 -17.45
N LYS A 24 2.11 8.69 -17.60
CA LYS A 24 3.18 9.58 -17.13
C LYS A 24 3.16 9.85 -15.61
N VAL A 25 2.58 8.94 -14.83
CA VAL A 25 2.58 8.99 -13.36
C VAL A 25 3.85 8.33 -12.83
N THR A 26 4.59 9.05 -11.98
CA THR A 26 5.81 8.52 -11.38
C THR A 26 5.45 7.60 -10.21
N TYR A 27 5.65 6.30 -10.40
CA TYR A 27 5.46 5.31 -9.35
C TYR A 27 6.73 5.15 -8.49
N LEU A 28 6.59 5.37 -7.18
CA LEU A 28 7.65 5.19 -6.19
C LEU A 28 7.23 4.15 -5.14
N ASN A 29 7.98 3.06 -5.05
CA ASN A 29 7.78 2.05 -4.00
C ASN A 29 8.56 2.44 -2.74
N ALA A 30 8.05 3.43 -2.01
CA ALA A 30 8.67 3.99 -0.81
C ALA A 30 7.62 4.32 0.26
N LEU A 31 8.03 4.32 1.52
CA LEU A 31 7.21 4.80 2.63
C LEU A 31 7.27 6.33 2.69
N GLY A 32 6.12 6.99 2.62
CA GLY A 32 6.00 8.45 2.68
C GLY A 32 5.66 8.96 4.08
N GLU A 33 6.36 10.00 4.52
CA GLU A 33 6.11 10.75 5.76
C GLU A 33 5.98 12.24 5.39
N ILE A 34 4.88 12.87 5.76
CA ILE A 34 4.67 14.30 5.51
C ILE A 34 5.39 15.07 6.60
N ILE A 35 6.48 15.74 6.21
CA ILE A 35 7.29 16.55 7.14
C ILE A 35 6.89 18.03 7.08
N ASN A 36 6.39 18.50 5.94
CA ASN A 36 5.94 19.87 5.71
C ASN A 36 4.69 19.87 4.80
N PRO A 37 3.91 20.98 4.75
CA PRO A 37 2.71 21.09 3.90
C PRO A 37 2.93 20.75 2.42
N HIS A 38 4.15 20.97 1.91
CA HIS A 38 4.52 20.72 0.51
C HIS A 38 5.74 19.80 0.38
N THR A 39 6.09 19.05 1.43
CA THR A 39 7.27 18.16 1.39
C THR A 39 6.98 16.82 2.04
N VAL A 40 7.28 15.77 1.29
CA VAL A 40 7.13 14.38 1.70
C VAL A 40 8.50 13.74 1.72
N LYS A 41 8.89 13.21 2.88
CA LYS A 41 10.06 12.37 3.03
C LYS A 41 9.68 10.96 2.60
N THR A 42 10.42 10.39 1.66
CA THR A 42 10.21 9.04 1.14
C THR A 42 11.37 8.14 1.51
N THR A 43 11.07 6.97 2.05
CA THR A 43 12.08 5.96 2.43
C THR A 43 11.88 4.72 1.58
N SER A 44 12.85 4.43 0.71
CA SER A 44 12.83 3.22 -0.13
C SER A 44 12.96 1.95 0.72
N LYS A 45 12.61 0.79 0.16
CA LYS A 45 12.84 -0.52 0.79
C LYS A 45 14.31 -0.77 1.17
N THR A 46 15.23 -0.14 0.45
CA THR A 46 16.68 -0.20 0.71
C THR A 46 17.15 0.77 1.80
N GLY A 47 16.23 1.52 2.43
CA GLY A 47 16.54 2.51 3.46
C GLY A 47 16.98 3.88 2.92
N VAL A 48 17.08 4.06 1.61
CA VAL A 48 17.43 5.36 1.02
C VAL A 48 16.31 6.37 1.24
N VAL A 49 16.65 7.49 1.87
CA VAL A 49 15.74 8.61 2.16
C VAL A 49 15.84 9.67 1.07
N LYS A 50 14.71 10.12 0.57
CA LYS A 50 14.59 11.22 -0.40
C LYS A 50 13.45 12.15 -0.05
N ASN A 51 13.67 13.46 -0.17
CA ASN A 51 12.62 14.45 0.03
C ASN A 51 12.04 14.83 -1.33
N ILE A 52 10.71 14.82 -1.42
CA ILE A 52 9.97 15.17 -2.62
C ILE A 52 9.06 16.34 -2.29
N THR A 53 9.07 17.37 -3.13
CA THR A 53 8.18 18.51 -2.99
C THR A 53 6.99 18.37 -3.94
N ALA A 54 5.81 18.78 -3.48
CA ALA A 54 4.58 18.73 -4.25
C ALA A 54 3.66 19.89 -3.90
N ARG A 55 2.94 20.43 -4.91
CA ARG A 55 1.96 21.50 -4.71
C ARG A 55 0.75 21.00 -3.92
N THR A 56 0.23 19.85 -4.30
CA THR A 56 -0.95 19.23 -3.70
C THR A 56 -0.60 17.81 -3.27
N ILE A 57 -1.01 17.43 -2.07
CA ILE A 57 -0.78 16.10 -1.50
C ILE A 57 -2.13 15.45 -1.25
N ALA A 58 -2.37 14.29 -1.87
CA ALA A 58 -3.55 13.47 -1.63
C ALA A 58 -3.21 12.30 -0.69
N LEU A 59 -3.93 12.18 0.43
CA LEU A 59 -3.76 11.08 1.37
C LEU A 59 -4.68 9.91 0.98
N ALA A 60 -4.06 8.80 0.58
CA ALA A 60 -4.73 7.55 0.24
C ALA A 60 -3.93 6.33 0.73
N THR A 61 -3.61 6.35 2.04
CA THR A 61 -2.81 5.32 2.73
C THR A 61 -3.63 4.09 3.17
N GLY A 62 -4.97 4.16 3.08
CA GLY A 62 -5.87 3.11 3.56
C GLY A 62 -5.76 2.85 5.07
N GLU A 63 -6.33 1.72 5.51
CA GLU A 63 -6.29 1.27 6.90
C GLU A 63 -5.61 -0.10 7.02
N ARG A 64 -5.27 -0.49 8.25
CA ARG A 64 -4.77 -1.83 8.57
C ARG A 64 -5.60 -2.44 9.69
N PRO A 65 -5.81 -3.77 9.69
CA PRO A 65 -6.51 -4.43 10.79
C PRO A 65 -5.83 -4.13 12.13
N ARG A 66 -6.63 -3.81 13.14
CA ARG A 66 -6.16 -3.59 14.51
C ARG A 66 -6.23 -4.90 15.30
N TYR A 67 -5.15 -5.22 16.01
CA TYR A 67 -5.15 -6.35 16.94
C TYR A 67 -5.79 -5.93 18.27
N PRO A 68 -6.67 -6.76 18.86
CA PRO A 68 -7.22 -6.49 20.18
C PRO A 68 -6.13 -6.59 21.26
N SER A 69 -6.32 -5.85 22.37
CA SER A 69 -5.40 -5.82 23.53
C SER A 69 -5.53 -7.05 24.42
N ILE A 70 -5.46 -8.24 23.85
CA ILE A 70 -5.47 -9.52 24.57
C ILE A 70 -4.10 -10.22 24.44
N PRO A 71 -3.64 -10.94 25.47
CA PRO A 71 -2.41 -11.72 25.38
C PRO A 71 -2.47 -12.69 24.19
N GLY A 72 -1.40 -12.75 23.39
CA GLY A 72 -1.31 -13.64 22.24
C GLY A 72 -2.02 -13.17 20.96
N ALA A 73 -2.75 -12.05 20.95
CA ALA A 73 -3.43 -11.58 19.72
C ALA A 73 -2.47 -11.26 18.57
N LYS A 74 -1.31 -10.67 18.84
CA LYS A 74 -0.32 -10.36 17.80
C LYS A 74 0.49 -11.58 17.37
N GLU A 75 0.71 -12.53 18.29
CA GLU A 75 1.56 -13.70 18.08
C GLU A 75 0.82 -14.83 17.37
N PHE A 76 -0.47 -15.03 17.69
CA PHE A 76 -1.28 -16.13 17.17
C PHE A 76 -2.45 -15.65 16.29
N GLY A 77 -2.73 -14.35 16.27
CA GLY A 77 -3.84 -13.79 15.49
C GLY A 77 -3.52 -13.73 14.00
N ILE A 78 -4.34 -14.41 13.21
CA ILE A 78 -4.30 -14.36 11.75
C ILE A 78 -5.33 -13.34 11.28
N THR A 79 -4.89 -12.35 10.51
CA THR A 79 -5.79 -11.43 9.82
C THR A 79 -6.13 -11.93 8.42
N ARG A 80 -7.28 -11.50 7.89
CA ARG A 80 -7.72 -11.85 6.51
C ARG A 80 -6.64 -11.59 5.44
N TYR A 81 -5.78 -10.58 5.66
CA TYR A 81 -4.64 -10.27 4.80
C TYR A 81 -3.59 -11.41 4.74
N CYS A 82 -3.40 -12.14 5.84
CA CYS A 82 -2.49 -13.29 5.90
C CYS A 82 -3.13 -14.55 5.27
N MET A 83 -4.45 -14.70 5.29
CA MET A 83 -5.14 -15.89 4.74
C MET A 83 -4.80 -16.16 3.28
N PHE A 84 -4.68 -15.11 2.46
CA PHE A 84 -4.37 -15.26 1.03
C PHE A 84 -2.90 -15.62 0.75
N LYS A 85 -2.02 -15.53 1.76
CA LYS A 85 -0.58 -15.85 1.63
C LYS A 85 -0.19 -17.15 2.35
N LEU A 86 -1.07 -17.70 3.18
CA LEU A 86 -0.81 -18.92 3.92
C LEU A 86 -0.86 -20.12 2.99
N CYS A 87 0.20 -20.92 3.00
CA CYS A 87 0.31 -22.15 2.21
C CYS A 87 -0.38 -23.34 2.89
N THR A 88 -0.78 -23.20 4.16
CA THR A 88 -1.40 -24.25 4.97
C THR A 88 -2.86 -23.94 5.30
N PRO A 89 -3.74 -24.96 5.33
CA PRO A 89 -5.14 -24.77 5.69
C PRO A 89 -5.26 -24.40 7.18
N VAL A 90 -5.90 -23.26 7.44
CA VAL A 90 -6.17 -22.77 8.80
C VAL A 90 -7.44 -23.41 9.37
N SER A 91 -7.38 -23.85 10.62
CA SER A 91 -8.54 -24.40 11.33
C SER A 91 -9.67 -23.35 11.47
N PRO A 92 -10.95 -23.72 11.30
CA PRO A 92 -12.07 -22.77 11.24
C PRO A 92 -12.43 -22.05 12.56
N ARG A 93 -11.68 -22.27 13.66
CA ARG A 93 -11.97 -21.66 14.98
C ARG A 93 -11.57 -20.18 15.11
N LEU A 94 -10.81 -19.61 14.16
CA LEU A 94 -10.24 -18.26 14.28
C LEU A 94 -10.90 -17.20 13.37
N THR A 95 -11.99 -17.54 12.70
CA THR A 95 -12.54 -16.78 11.56
C THR A 95 -13.46 -15.60 11.91
N ASN A 96 -13.31 -14.98 13.09
CA ASN A 96 -14.13 -13.83 13.47
C ASN A 96 -13.27 -12.66 13.97
N LEU A 97 -12.64 -11.92 13.04
CA LEU A 97 -12.28 -10.53 13.31
C LEU A 97 -12.52 -9.66 12.06
N TYR A 98 -13.20 -8.55 12.30
CA TYR A 98 -13.98 -7.70 11.41
C TYR A 98 -13.16 -6.89 10.37
N TYR A 99 -13.82 -6.58 9.23
CA TYR A 99 -13.81 -5.38 8.37
C TYR A 99 -12.56 -4.44 8.24
N LEU A 100 -12.12 -4.17 7.00
CA LEU A 100 -12.01 -2.84 6.32
C LEU A 100 -10.91 -2.70 5.22
N VAL A 101 -11.35 -2.01 4.16
CA VAL A 101 -10.72 -1.06 3.20
C VAL A 101 -9.39 -1.41 2.52
N HIS A 102 -9.52 -1.71 1.22
CA HIS A 102 -8.46 -1.65 0.22
C HIS A 102 -8.23 -0.19 -0.24
N SER A 103 -6.97 0.26 -0.22
CA SER A 103 -6.17 0.53 -1.43
C SER A 103 -5.08 1.56 -1.11
N TYR A 104 -3.85 1.26 -1.52
CA TYR A 104 -2.70 2.16 -1.45
C TYR A 104 -2.53 2.81 -2.82
N CYS A 105 -2.72 4.12 -2.93
CA CYS A 105 -2.27 4.86 -4.11
C CYS A 105 -1.90 6.29 -3.71
N PHE A 106 -0.61 6.54 -3.49
CA PHE A 106 -0.12 7.91 -3.32
C PHE A 106 0.05 8.53 -4.71
N LEU A 107 -0.91 9.37 -5.12
CA LEU A 107 -0.86 10.08 -6.39
C LEU A 107 -0.13 11.42 -6.18
N LEU A 108 1.13 11.48 -6.57
CA LEU A 108 1.87 12.74 -6.74
C LEU A 108 1.64 13.23 -8.17
N LEU A 109 0.91 14.34 -8.34
CA LEU A 109 0.77 14.99 -9.63
C LEU A 109 2.06 15.77 -9.96
N PRO A 110 2.74 15.49 -11.10
CA PRO A 110 3.91 16.24 -11.51
C PRO A 110 3.53 17.66 -11.93
N LEU A 111 4.44 18.60 -11.69
CA LEU A 111 4.36 19.99 -12.15
C LEU A 111 4.22 20.01 -13.69
N GLY A 112 3.06 20.42 -14.19
CA GLY A 112 3.00 21.08 -15.50
C GLY A 112 3.74 22.42 -15.43
N PRO A 113 4.36 22.89 -16.51
CA PRO A 113 5.01 24.19 -16.53
C PRO A 113 3.98 25.26 -16.16
N LEU A 114 4.39 26.19 -15.28
CA LEU A 114 3.68 27.44 -15.04
C LEU A 114 3.61 28.18 -16.37
N GLN A 115 2.46 28.11 -17.04
CA GLN A 115 2.09 29.11 -18.03
C GLN A 115 1.42 30.23 -17.24
N ASP A 116 2.18 31.28 -16.97
CA ASP A 116 1.67 32.60 -16.65
C ASP A 116 0.91 33.14 -17.88
N LEU A 117 -0.43 33.05 -17.87
CA LEU A 117 -1.40 34.11 -18.21
C LEU A 117 -2.84 33.59 -18.06
#